data_AF-A0A3C1P5N7-F1
#
_entry.id   AF-A0A3C1P5N7-F1
#
_cell.length_a   1.000
_cell.length_b   1.000
_cell.length_c   1.000
_cell.angle_alpha   90.00
_cell.angle_beta   90.00
_cell.angle_gamma   90.00
#
_symmetry.space_group_name_H-M   'P 1'
#
loop_
_entity.id
_entity.type
_entity.pdbx_description
1 polymer ?
#
loop_
_entity_poly.entity_id
_entity_poly.type
_entity_poly.pdbx_seq_one_letter_code
_entity_poly.pdbx_strand_id
1 'polypeptide(L)'
;AASPAQAAAASPTTVRVYHQALTPIATSGSGIGMVRTFFIPIAVDGKSGDGQYLTGTLTTLAEGMPGGQELRGSNLTFVFGSEENQLVVGGISYYPSAGATLAPGQKTTRPVLGGSGIYEGARGQVVSTNLGPAGWTHVFRVTMN
;
A
#
# COMPACT_ATOMS: atom_id res chain seq x y z
N ALA A 1 -16.64 -30.83 -27.12
CA ALA A 1 -16.76 -29.95 -25.93
C ALA A 1 -16.51 -28.52 -26.40
N ALA A 2 -17.43 -27.59 -26.14
CA ALA A 2 -17.23 -26.18 -26.49
C ALA A 2 -16.24 -25.55 -25.52
N SER A 3 -15.16 -24.94 -26.02
CA SER A 3 -14.25 -24.14 -25.20
C SER A 3 -15.02 -23.01 -24.52
N PRO A 4 -14.81 -22.75 -23.22
CA PRO A 4 -15.45 -21.63 -22.56
C PRO A 4 -14.99 -20.33 -23.24
N ALA A 5 -15.95 -19.47 -23.59
CA ALA A 5 -15.69 -18.15 -24.13
C ALA A 5 -14.86 -17.35 -23.12
N GLN A 6 -13.68 -16.91 -23.55
CA GLN A 6 -12.83 -16.03 -22.76
C GLN A 6 -13.53 -14.67 -22.67
N ALA A 7 -14.06 -14.33 -21.50
CA ALA A 7 -14.55 -12.98 -21.25
C ALA A 7 -13.43 -11.98 -21.55
N ALA A 8 -13.72 -10.93 -22.30
CA ALA A 8 -12.78 -9.86 -22.56
C ALA A 8 -12.32 -9.28 -21.21
N ALA A 9 -11.03 -9.40 -20.90
CA ALA A 9 -10.49 -8.87 -19.66
C ALA A 9 -10.67 -7.34 -19.64
N ALA A 10 -11.28 -6.81 -18.57
CA ALA A 10 -11.38 -5.37 -18.37
C ALA A 10 -9.98 -4.73 -18.42
N SER A 11 -9.86 -3.59 -19.09
CA SER A 11 -8.58 -2.89 -19.18
C SER A 11 -8.14 -2.40 -17.80
N PRO A 12 -6.86 -2.53 -17.43
CA PRO A 12 -6.39 -2.08 -16.12
C PRO A 12 -6.50 -0.56 -15.96
N THR A 13 -7.11 -0.11 -14.87
CA THR A 13 -7.10 1.27 -14.41
C THR A 13 -5.81 1.54 -13.64
N THR A 14 -5.18 2.68 -13.91
CA THR A 14 -4.01 3.16 -13.16
C THR A 14 -4.40 4.30 -12.23
N VAL A 15 -4.08 4.18 -10.94
CA VAL A 15 -4.26 5.26 -9.95
C VAL A 15 -2.89 5.59 -9.37
N ARG A 16 -2.53 6.88 -9.34
CA ARG A 16 -1.27 7.34 -8.75
C ARG A 16 -1.56 8.09 -7.47
N VAL A 17 -0.94 7.66 -6.39
CA VAL A 17 -1.07 8.28 -5.07
C VAL A 17 0.29 8.78 -4.61
N TYR A 18 0.30 9.97 -4.03
CA TYR A 18 1.48 10.65 -3.51
C TYR A 18 1.22 11.04 -2.06
N HIS A 19 2.25 11.02 -1.23
CA HIS A 19 2.23 11.64 0.09
C HIS A 19 3.63 12.06 0.52
N GLN A 20 3.73 12.89 1.56
CA GLN A 20 5.01 13.34 2.13
C GLN A 20 5.80 12.20 2.77
N ALA A 21 7.03 12.47 3.23
CA ALA A 21 7.77 11.48 4.01
C ALA A 21 6.94 11.03 5.23
N LEU A 22 6.89 9.72 5.47
CA LEU A 22 5.98 9.13 6.44
C LEU A 22 6.74 8.66 7.69
N THR A 23 6.23 9.05 8.85
CA THR A 23 6.61 8.51 10.16
C THR A 23 5.40 7.82 10.81
N PRO A 24 5.60 6.74 11.58
CA PRO A 24 4.53 6.15 12.35
C PRO A 24 3.94 7.16 13.34
N ILE A 25 2.62 7.20 13.45
CA ILE A 25 1.90 7.99 14.46
C ILE A 25 1.86 7.29 15.82
N ALA A 26 2.04 5.97 15.82
CA ALA A 26 2.14 5.14 17.01
C ALA A 26 2.96 3.89 16.71
N THR A 27 3.58 3.35 17.77
CA THR A 27 4.31 2.09 17.73
C THR A 27 3.97 1.29 18.99
N SER A 28 3.61 0.03 18.81
CA SER A 28 3.21 -0.86 19.90
C SER A 28 4.05 -2.13 19.89
N GLY A 29 4.54 -2.53 21.06
CA GLY A 29 5.41 -3.70 21.22
C GLY A 29 6.84 -3.48 20.71
N SER A 30 7.60 -4.58 20.62
CA SER A 30 9.00 -4.61 20.19
C SER A 30 9.32 -5.95 19.52
N GLY A 31 10.31 -5.97 18.63
CA GLY A 31 10.76 -7.18 17.94
C GLY A 31 9.69 -7.79 17.01
N ILE A 32 9.63 -9.12 16.91
CA ILE A 32 8.53 -9.83 16.26
C ILE A 32 7.21 -9.49 16.97
N GLY A 33 6.19 -9.11 16.20
CA GLY A 33 4.90 -8.63 16.69
C GLY A 33 4.83 -7.11 16.89
N MET A 34 5.93 -6.37 16.75
CA MET A 34 5.93 -4.91 16.78
C MET A 34 5.03 -4.34 15.67
N VAL A 35 4.09 -3.48 16.05
CA VAL A 35 3.13 -2.82 15.13
C VAL A 35 3.46 -1.34 15.02
N ARG A 36 3.62 -0.86 13.78
CA ARG A 36 3.75 0.56 13.45
C ARG A 36 2.45 1.01 12.80
N THR A 37 1.84 2.07 13.32
CA THR A 37 0.56 2.61 12.81
C THR A 37 0.81 3.92 12.08
N PHE A 38 0.10 4.12 10.97
CA PHE A 38 0.26 5.26 10.08
C PHE A 38 -1.08 5.93 9.79
N PHE A 39 -1.04 7.26 9.68
CA PHE A 39 -2.10 8.08 9.09
C PHE A 39 -1.43 9.23 8.37
N ILE A 40 -1.77 9.47 7.11
CA ILE A 40 -1.22 10.59 6.35
C ILE A 40 -2.18 11.04 5.24
N PRO A 41 -2.36 12.36 5.03
CA PRO A 41 -3.04 12.87 3.84
C PRO A 41 -2.32 12.43 2.56
N ILE A 42 -3.09 12.18 1.51
CA ILE A 42 -2.56 11.81 0.19
C ILE A 42 -3.01 12.81 -0.88
N ALA A 43 -2.34 12.74 -2.03
CA ALA A 43 -2.76 13.39 -3.27
C ALA A 43 -2.93 12.32 -4.36
N VAL A 44 -4.04 12.40 -5.10
CA VAL A 44 -4.36 11.48 -6.21
C VAL A 44 -4.05 12.18 -7.52
N ASP A 45 -3.23 11.56 -8.36
CA ASP A 45 -2.70 12.13 -9.61
C ASP A 45 -2.14 13.56 -9.42
N GLY A 46 -1.46 13.76 -8.29
CA GLY A 46 -0.83 15.04 -7.92
C GLY A 46 -1.78 16.10 -7.35
N LYS A 47 -3.07 15.78 -7.16
CA LYS A 47 -4.06 16.70 -6.59
C LYS A 47 -4.47 16.26 -5.20
N SER A 48 -4.23 17.11 -4.21
CA SER A 48 -4.80 16.93 -2.86
C SER A 48 -6.30 17.24 -2.89
N GLY A 49 -7.04 16.60 -2.00
CA GLY A 49 -8.44 16.90 -1.75
C GLY A 49 -8.86 16.44 -0.37
N ASP A 50 -9.97 16.98 0.11
CA ASP A 50 -10.55 16.59 1.40
C ASP A 50 -10.89 15.09 1.40
N GLY A 51 -10.75 14.44 2.56
CA GLY A 51 -11.04 13.01 2.70
C GLY A 51 -10.09 12.06 1.97
N GLN A 52 -8.97 12.55 1.44
CA GLN A 52 -7.93 11.71 0.83
C GLN A 52 -6.82 11.39 1.84
N TYR A 53 -6.71 10.13 2.25
CA TYR A 53 -5.66 9.71 3.18
C TYR A 53 -5.28 8.24 3.04
N LEU A 54 -4.12 7.90 3.59
CA LEU A 54 -3.65 6.54 3.83
C LEU A 54 -3.67 6.30 5.33
N THR A 55 -4.27 5.18 5.74
CA THR A 55 -4.18 4.66 7.10
C THR A 55 -3.75 3.20 7.08
N GLY A 56 -3.08 2.72 8.11
CA GLY A 56 -2.75 1.30 8.20
C GLY A 56 -1.63 0.96 9.15
N THR A 57 -1.22 -0.30 9.10
CA THR A 57 -0.18 -0.85 9.97
C THR A 57 0.89 -1.62 9.20
N LEU A 58 2.08 -1.65 9.79
CA LEU A 58 3.14 -2.62 9.48
C LEU A 58 3.45 -3.44 10.74
N THR A 59 3.37 -4.76 10.62
CA THR A 59 3.69 -5.69 11.70
C THR A 59 4.98 -6.43 11.39
N THR A 60 5.95 -6.43 12.30
CA THR A 60 7.16 -7.26 12.19
C THR A 60 6.79 -8.73 12.36
N LEU A 61 7.07 -9.55 11.35
CA LEU A 61 6.73 -10.98 11.32
C LEU A 61 7.96 -11.86 11.55
N ALA A 62 9.13 -11.42 11.08
CA ALA A 62 10.40 -12.10 11.28
C ALA A 62 11.57 -11.11 11.25
N GLU A 63 12.68 -11.50 11.87
CA GLU A 63 13.93 -10.74 11.93
C GLU A 63 15.08 -11.59 11.39
N GLY A 64 16.23 -10.96 11.12
CA GLY A 64 17.39 -11.69 10.58
C GLY A 64 17.21 -12.15 9.14
N MET A 65 16.33 -11.48 8.38
CA MET A 65 16.22 -11.68 6.94
C MET A 65 17.55 -11.27 6.26
N PRO A 66 17.81 -11.69 5.01
CA PRO A 66 19.04 -11.33 4.30
C PRO A 66 19.37 -9.85 4.41
N GLY A 67 20.64 -9.54 4.70
CA GLY A 67 21.08 -8.15 4.94
C GLY A 67 20.66 -7.58 6.31
N GLY A 68 20.28 -8.43 7.26
CA GLY A 68 19.84 -8.00 8.60
C GLY A 68 18.47 -7.32 8.60
N GLN A 69 17.65 -7.59 7.58
CA GLN A 69 16.35 -6.96 7.41
C GLN A 69 15.26 -7.61 8.29
N GLU A 70 14.15 -6.90 8.42
CA GLU A 70 12.91 -7.42 8.99
C GLU A 70 11.92 -7.79 7.87
N LEU A 71 11.26 -8.93 8.00
CA LEU A 71 10.06 -9.23 7.20
C LEU A 71 8.86 -8.59 7.89
N ARG A 72 8.16 -7.69 7.19
CA ARG A 72 6.97 -7.04 7.75
C ARG A 72 5.74 -7.29 6.88
N GLY A 73 4.64 -7.63 7.55
CA GLY A 73 3.30 -7.66 6.96
C GLY A 73 2.69 -6.26 6.96
N SER A 74 1.94 -5.96 5.91
CA SER A 74 1.25 -4.68 5.76
C SER A 74 -0.26 -4.86 5.71
N ASN A 75 -0.98 -3.92 6.31
CA ASN A 75 -2.41 -3.74 6.16
C ASN A 75 -2.65 -2.24 5.96
N LEU A 76 -2.88 -1.83 4.71
CA LEU A 76 -2.93 -0.43 4.31
C LEU A 76 -4.25 -0.16 3.59
N THR A 77 -4.93 0.91 3.99
CA THR A 77 -6.17 1.39 3.38
C THR A 77 -5.93 2.78 2.81
N PHE A 78 -6.14 2.92 1.50
CA PHE A 78 -6.12 4.18 0.79
C PHE A 78 -7.56 4.65 0.60
N VAL A 79 -7.89 5.84 1.09
CA VAL A 79 -9.22 6.44 1.03
C VAL A 79 -9.21 7.60 0.03
N PHE A 80 -10.19 7.61 -0.86
CA PHE A 80 -10.26 8.51 -2.01
C PHE A 80 -11.44 9.47 -1.90
N GLY A 81 -11.29 10.49 -1.06
CA GLY A 81 -12.25 11.58 -0.87
C GLY A 81 -13.43 11.25 0.03
N SER A 82 -13.89 10.00 0.01
CA SER A 82 -14.92 9.46 0.89
C SER A 82 -14.48 8.09 1.41
N GLU A 83 -14.83 7.76 2.65
CA GLU A 83 -14.60 6.45 3.25
C GLU A 83 -15.29 5.31 2.50
N GLU A 84 -16.27 5.61 1.64
CA GLU A 84 -16.88 4.61 0.75
C GLU A 84 -15.93 4.16 -0.36
N ASN A 85 -14.97 5.02 -0.76
CA ASN A 85 -14.06 4.77 -1.87
C ASN A 85 -12.69 4.36 -1.35
N GLN A 86 -12.42 3.06 -1.31
CA GLN A 86 -11.19 2.53 -0.73
C GLN A 86 -10.45 1.57 -1.66
N LEU A 87 -9.13 1.52 -1.52
CA LEU A 87 -8.30 0.40 -1.96
C LEU A 87 -7.54 -0.16 -0.76
N VAL A 88 -7.67 -1.47 -0.55
CA VAL A 88 -7.00 -2.18 0.55
C VAL A 88 -5.82 -2.96 -0.01
N VAL A 89 -4.66 -2.78 0.61
CA VAL A 89 -3.38 -3.36 0.23
C VAL A 89 -2.81 -4.16 1.38
N GLY A 90 -2.32 -5.36 1.06
CA GLY A 90 -1.67 -6.21 2.04
C GLY A 90 -0.38 -6.84 1.53
N GLY A 91 0.05 -7.91 2.19
CA GLY A 91 1.25 -8.66 1.84
C GLY A 91 2.49 -8.20 2.61
N ILE A 92 3.63 -8.77 2.24
CA ILE A 92 4.89 -8.66 2.96
C ILE A 92 5.97 -7.93 2.17
N SER A 93 6.96 -7.38 2.86
CA SER A 93 8.19 -6.87 2.24
C SER A 93 9.34 -6.86 3.25
N TYR A 94 10.56 -6.67 2.76
CA TYR A 94 11.75 -6.50 3.60
C TYR A 94 11.98 -5.03 3.95
N TYR A 95 12.21 -4.78 5.23
CA TYR A 95 12.44 -3.46 5.78
C TYR A 95 13.81 -3.40 6.47
N PRO A 96 14.48 -2.23 6.49
CA PRO A 96 15.63 -2.04 7.36
C PRO A 96 15.27 -2.36 8.81
N SER A 97 16.18 -3.02 9.52
CA SER A 97 16.01 -3.26 10.96
C SER A 97 15.80 -1.93 11.69
N ALA A 98 14.83 -1.88 12.59
CA ALA A 98 14.39 -0.69 13.33
C ALA A 98 13.93 0.51 12.47
N GLY A 99 14.05 0.46 11.14
CA GLY A 99 13.59 1.54 10.25
C GLY A 99 12.08 1.71 10.32
N ALA A 100 11.60 2.95 10.28
CA ALA A 100 10.16 3.23 10.37
C ALA A 100 9.38 2.70 9.14
N THR A 101 10.03 2.70 7.98
CA THR A 101 9.48 2.30 6.67
C THR A 101 10.62 1.79 5.76
N LEU A 102 10.35 1.54 4.46
CA LEU A 102 11.38 1.11 3.49
C LEU A 102 12.52 2.13 3.45
N ALA A 103 13.74 1.72 3.10
CA ALA A 103 14.82 2.68 2.88
C ALA A 103 14.53 3.60 1.67
N PRO A 104 15.03 4.85 1.65
CA PRO A 104 14.94 5.69 0.46
C PRO A 104 15.45 4.99 -0.80
N GLY A 105 14.76 5.20 -1.92
CA GLY A 105 15.03 4.55 -3.21
C GLY A 105 14.50 3.12 -3.34
N GLN A 106 14.06 2.49 -2.25
CA GLN A 106 13.49 1.14 -2.31
C GLN A 106 12.03 1.17 -2.77
N LYS A 107 11.63 0.09 -3.44
CA LYS A 107 10.26 -0.15 -3.88
C LYS A 107 9.78 -1.53 -3.48
N THR A 108 8.48 -1.67 -3.28
CA THR A 108 7.83 -2.96 -3.07
C THR A 108 6.57 -3.06 -3.91
N THR A 109 6.31 -4.25 -4.44
CA THR A 109 5.04 -4.59 -5.08
C THR A 109 4.19 -5.36 -4.08
N ARG A 110 2.93 -4.98 -3.94
CA ARG A 110 1.98 -5.60 -3.01
C ARG A 110 0.64 -5.87 -3.69
N PRO A 111 -0.06 -6.97 -3.32
CA PRO A 111 -1.40 -7.23 -3.82
C PRO A 111 -2.39 -6.18 -3.32
N VAL A 112 -3.31 -5.80 -4.21
CA VAL A 112 -4.56 -5.14 -3.84
C VAL A 112 -5.54 -6.25 -3.47
N LEU A 113 -5.96 -6.26 -2.21
CA LEU A 113 -6.85 -7.28 -1.66
C LEU A 113 -8.32 -7.02 -2.05
N GLY A 114 -8.67 -5.75 -2.27
CA GLY A 114 -10.01 -5.34 -2.64
C GLY A 114 -10.15 -3.82 -2.68
N GLY A 115 -11.37 -3.39 -2.97
CA GLY A 115 -11.79 -2.01 -2.86
C GLY A 115 -13.31 -1.91 -2.69
N SER A 116 -13.77 -0.70 -2.43
CA SER A 116 -15.18 -0.36 -2.23
C SER A 116 -15.55 0.91 -3.00
N GLY A 117 -16.85 1.19 -3.14
CA GLY A 117 -17.35 2.37 -3.84
C GLY A 117 -16.92 2.36 -5.31
N ILE A 118 -16.30 3.44 -5.80
CA ILE A 118 -15.77 3.51 -7.17
C ILE A 118 -14.67 2.48 -7.46
N TYR A 119 -14.16 1.79 -6.44
CA TYR A 119 -13.17 0.71 -6.54
C TYR A 119 -13.75 -0.66 -6.15
N GLU A 120 -15.07 -0.82 -6.13
CA GLU A 120 -15.70 -2.11 -5.90
C GLU A 120 -15.13 -3.17 -6.87
N GLY A 121 -14.92 -4.38 -6.34
CA GLY A 121 -14.38 -5.48 -7.12
C GLY A 121 -12.90 -5.35 -7.50
N ALA A 122 -12.20 -4.27 -7.11
CA ALA A 122 -10.82 -4.03 -7.51
C ALA A 122 -9.90 -5.19 -7.14
N ARG A 123 -9.13 -5.68 -8.12
CA ARG A 123 -8.05 -6.66 -7.96
C ARG A 123 -6.82 -6.16 -8.70
N GLY A 124 -5.63 -6.58 -8.25
CA GLY A 124 -4.38 -6.24 -8.92
C GLY A 124 -3.26 -5.99 -7.93
N GLN A 125 -2.45 -4.97 -8.19
CA GLN A 125 -1.27 -4.69 -7.39
C GLN A 125 -0.98 -3.20 -7.29
N VAL A 126 -0.20 -2.84 -6.27
CA VAL A 126 0.37 -1.51 -6.11
C VAL A 126 1.89 -1.63 -6.06
N VAL A 127 2.58 -0.73 -6.76
CA VAL A 127 4.02 -0.51 -6.59
C VAL A 127 4.20 0.72 -5.71
N SER A 128 4.75 0.53 -4.51
CA SER A 128 5.07 1.62 -3.58
C SER A 128 6.56 1.92 -3.64
N THR A 129 6.95 3.19 -3.76
CA THR A 129 8.36 3.63 -3.79
C THR A 129 8.60 4.72 -2.76
N ASN A 130 9.62 4.54 -1.92
CA ASN A 130 10.08 5.57 -1.01
C ASN A 130 11.04 6.51 -1.76
N LEU A 131 10.68 7.78 -1.91
CA LEU A 131 11.50 8.81 -2.54
C LEU A 131 12.38 9.58 -1.53
N GLY A 132 12.44 9.11 -0.27
CA GLY A 132 13.20 9.76 0.80
C GLY A 132 12.53 11.06 1.24
N PRO A 133 13.28 12.19 1.33
CA PRO A 133 12.71 13.48 1.71
C PRO A 133 11.60 13.97 0.77
N ALA A 134 11.59 13.53 -0.49
CA ALA A 134 10.55 13.86 -1.46
C ALA A 134 9.24 13.08 -1.24
N GLY A 135 9.18 12.21 -0.24
CA GLY A 135 7.97 11.49 0.13
C GLY A 135 7.82 10.15 -0.57
N TRP A 136 6.60 9.84 -0.99
CA TRP A 136 6.22 8.51 -1.47
C TRP A 136 5.37 8.56 -2.72
N THR A 137 5.45 7.48 -3.49
CA THR A 137 4.55 7.19 -4.60
C THR A 137 3.97 5.79 -4.47
N HIS A 138 2.70 5.66 -4.81
CA HIS A 138 2.01 4.39 -4.95
C HIS A 138 1.31 4.37 -6.31
N VAL A 139 1.69 3.43 -7.16
CA VAL A 139 1.09 3.27 -8.48
C VAL A 139 0.29 1.97 -8.49
N PHE A 140 -1.03 2.13 -8.43
CA PHE A 140 -1.97 1.02 -8.52
C PHE A 140 -2.18 0.66 -9.99
N ARG A 141 -2.24 -0.65 -10.24
CA ARG A 141 -2.77 -1.23 -11.48
C ARG A 141 -3.86 -2.20 -11.07
N VAL A 142 -5.11 -1.81 -11.29
CA VAL A 142 -6.28 -2.55 -10.83
C VAL A 142 -7.26 -2.80 -11.98
N THR A 143 -7.93 -3.94 -11.94
CA THR A 143 -9.09 -4.25 -12.77
C THR A 143 -10.32 -4.29 -11.86
N MET A 144 -11.44 -3.74 -12.33
CA MET A 144 -12.74 -3.80 -11.67
C MET A 144 -13.62 -4.70 -12.53
N ASN A 145 -14.38 -5.58 -11.89
CA ASN A 145 -15.30 -6.51 -12.56
C ASN A 145 -16.74 -6.06 -12.38
#